data_AF-A0A2N2MRN1-F1
#
_entry.id   AF-A0A2N2MRN1-F1
#
_cell.length_a   1.000
_cell.length_b   1.000
_cell.length_c   1.000
_cell.angle_alpha   90.00
_cell.angle_beta   90.00
_cell.angle_gamma   90.00
#
_symmetry.space_group_name_H-M   'P 1'
#
loop_
_entity.id
_entity.type
_entity.pdbx_description
1 polymer ?
#
loop_
_entity_poly.entity_id
_entity_poly.type
_entity_poly.pdbx_seq_one_letter_code
_entity_poly.pdbx_strand_id
1 'polypeptide(L)'
;MRNRILSTLASLLLLVIIASTSSCTFNTVERKQPPRHKQRIVWVSGVRYRQVYYIDNVTNNVIIVNQIKESNKKPKHHKNKGKHKGN
;
A
#
# COMPACT_ATOMS: atom_id res chain seq x y z
N MET A 1 -11.64 7.18 -56.21
CA MET A 1 -12.43 6.65 -55.08
C MET A 1 -11.69 5.58 -54.28
N ARG A 2 -11.00 4.63 -54.92
CA ARG A 2 -10.24 3.52 -54.27
C ARG A 2 -9.21 3.96 -53.21
N ASN A 3 -8.49 5.06 -53.43
CA ASN A 3 -7.49 5.58 -52.47
C ASN A 3 -8.12 6.20 -51.22
N ARG A 4 -9.35 6.73 -51.31
CA ARG A 4 -10.06 7.27 -50.13
C ARG A 4 -10.54 6.14 -49.22
N ILE A 5 -11.01 5.03 -49.81
CA ILE A 5 -11.45 3.84 -49.08
C ILE A 5 -10.28 3.16 -48.35
N LEU A 6 -9.12 3.06 -49.01
CA LEU A 6 -7.90 2.53 -48.39
C LEU A 6 -7.43 3.39 -47.20
N SER A 7 -7.50 4.71 -47.33
CA SER A 7 -7.16 5.63 -46.23
C SER A 7 -8.10 5.49 -45.03
N THR A 8 -9.41 5.41 -45.26
CA THR A 8 -10.39 5.23 -44.18
C THR A 8 -10.24 3.88 -43.47
N LEU A 9 -9.94 2.81 -44.22
CA LEU A 9 -9.69 1.49 -43.63
C LEU A 9 -8.40 1.49 -42.80
N ALA A 10 -7.34 2.16 -43.26
CA ALA A 10 -6.10 2.29 -42.51
C ALA A 10 -6.29 3.07 -41.19
N SER A 11 -7.06 4.16 -41.21
CA SER A 11 -7.39 4.92 -39.99
C SER A 11 -8.22 4.12 -38.98
N LEU A 12 -9.19 3.32 -39.47
CA LEU A 12 -9.97 2.41 -38.64
C LEU A 12 -9.10 1.34 -37.97
N LEU A 13 -8.19 0.74 -38.73
CA LEU A 13 -7.24 -0.25 -38.21
C LEU A 13 -6.32 0.36 -37.14
N LEU A 14 -5.81 1.57 -37.38
CA LEU A 14 -4.99 2.30 -36.42
C LEU A 14 -5.75 2.55 -35.10
N LEU A 15 -7.02 2.96 -35.19
CA LEU A 15 -7.89 3.18 -34.03
C LEU A 15 -8.10 1.90 -33.20
N VAL A 16 -8.32 0.76 -33.85
CA VAL A 16 -8.49 -0.54 -33.18
C VAL A 16 -7.19 -0.97 -32.47
N ILE A 17 -6.04 -0.74 -33.10
CA ILE A 17 -4.72 -1.03 -32.49
C ILE A 17 -4.48 -0.14 -31.26
N ILE A 18 -4.80 1.15 -31.34
CA ILE A 18 -4.67 2.07 -30.20
C ILE A 18 -5.61 1.68 -29.05
N ALA A 19 -6.86 1.32 -29.34
CA ALA A 19 -7.84 0.93 -28.32
C ALA A 19 -7.50 -0.41 -27.63
N SER A 20 -6.93 -1.37 -28.38
CA SER A 20 -6.47 -2.64 -27.82
C SER A 20 -5.20 -2.48 -26.97
N THR A 21 -4.24 -1.65 -27.41
CA THR A 21 -3.03 -1.36 -26.62
C THR A 21 -3.29 -0.54 -25.36
N SER A 22 -4.26 0.39 -25.37
CA SER A 22 -4.66 1.11 -24.16
C SER A 22 -5.33 0.19 -23.13
N SER A 23 -6.11 -0.79 -23.57
CA SER A 23 -6.74 -1.79 -22.70
C SER A 23 -5.72 -2.72 -22.03
N CYS A 24 -4.61 -3.02 -22.71
CA CYS A 24 -3.53 -3.85 -22.17
C CYS A 24 -2.60 -3.09 -21.20
N THR A 25 -2.39 -1.79 -21.42
CA THR A 25 -1.53 -0.96 -20.55
C THR A 25 -2.26 -0.50 -19.28
N PHE A 26 -3.58 -0.38 -19.30
CA PHE A 26 -4.34 0.01 -18.11
C PHE A 26 -4.36 -1.09 -17.03
N ASN A 27 -4.41 -2.37 -17.42
CA ASN A 27 -4.42 -3.50 -16.47
C ASN A 27 -3.06 -3.76 -15.78
N THR A 28 -1.96 -3.21 -16.31
CA THR A 28 -0.62 -3.38 -15.73
C THR A 28 -0.20 -2.24 -14.80
N VAL A 29 -0.95 -1.12 -14.80
CA VAL A 29 -0.64 0.08 -14.01
C VAL A 29 -1.50 0.20 -12.74
N GLU A 30 -2.32 -0.79 -12.39
CA GLU A 30 -2.71 -0.99 -10.99
C GLU A 30 -1.54 -1.63 -10.23
N ARG A 31 -0.44 -0.87 -10.09
CA ARG A 31 0.53 -1.12 -9.04
C ARG A 31 -0.20 -0.95 -7.72
N LYS A 32 -0.78 -2.05 -7.22
CA LYS A 32 -1.24 -2.20 -5.84
C LYS A 32 -0.11 -1.73 -4.96
N GLN A 33 -0.18 -0.48 -4.49
CA GLN A 33 0.78 0.00 -3.52
C GLN A 33 0.77 -1.00 -2.36
N PRO A 34 1.93 -1.45 -1.88
CA PRO A 34 1.96 -2.36 -0.76
C PRO A 34 1.15 -1.74 0.39
N PRO A 35 0.25 -2.51 1.03
CA PRO A 35 -0.65 -1.96 2.03
C PRO A 35 0.16 -1.24 3.11
N ARG A 36 -0.17 0.02 3.36
CA ARG A 36 0.49 0.80 4.42
C ARG A 36 0.04 0.25 5.77
N HIS A 37 0.94 -0.49 6.40
CA HIS A 37 0.73 -1.02 7.73
C HIS A 37 0.70 0.14 8.75
N LYS A 38 -0.35 0.16 9.57
CA LYS A 38 -0.53 1.07 10.70
C LYS A 38 -0.44 0.26 11.99
N GLN A 39 -0.13 0.96 13.07
CA GLN A 39 -0.07 0.37 14.39
C GLN A 39 -1.00 1.10 15.35
N ARG A 40 -1.72 0.35 16.18
CA ARG A 40 -2.52 0.90 17.28
C ARG A 40 -2.38 0.05 18.54
N ILE A 41 -2.74 0.65 19.67
CA ILE A 41 -2.92 -0.06 20.93
C ILE A 41 -4.41 -0.31 21.13
N VAL A 42 -4.79 -1.55 21.42
CA VAL A 42 -6.18 -1.94 21.72
C VAL A 42 -6.26 -2.61 23.08
N TRP A 43 -7.32 -2.32 23.82
CA TRP A 43 -7.61 -2.95 25.10
C TRP A 43 -8.73 -3.97 24.89
N VAL A 44 -8.47 -5.24 25.18
CA VAL A 44 -9.44 -6.33 25.06
C VAL A 44 -9.49 -7.04 26.40
N SER A 45 -10.66 -7.02 27.05
CA SER A 45 -10.87 -7.67 28.37
C SER A 45 -9.83 -7.28 29.42
N GLY A 46 -9.48 -5.98 29.49
CA GLY A 46 -8.47 -5.46 30.42
C GLY A 46 -7.01 -5.77 30.03
N VAL A 47 -6.77 -6.48 28.93
CA VAL A 47 -5.43 -6.78 28.42
C VAL A 47 -5.08 -5.81 27.29
N ARG A 48 -3.88 -5.23 27.37
CA ARG A 48 -3.33 -4.32 26.37
C ARG A 48 -2.62 -5.10 25.25
N TYR A 49 -2.99 -4.83 24.00
CA TYR A 49 -2.38 -5.42 22.81
C TYR A 49 -1.84 -4.34 21.88
N ARG A 50 -0.64 -4.57 21.35
CA ARG A 50 -0.08 -3.84 20.23
C ARG A 50 -0.49 -4.54 18.94
N GLN A 51 -1.29 -3.86 18.12
CA GLN A 51 -1.88 -4.41 16.91
C GLN A 51 -1.32 -3.70 15.68
N VAL A 52 -0.81 -4.49 14.72
CA VAL A 52 -0.41 -4.02 13.38
C VAL A 52 -1.52 -4.42 12.41
N TYR A 53 -2.03 -3.45 11.66
CA TYR A 53 -3.16 -3.65 10.75
C TYR A 53 -3.00 -2.81 9.48
N TYR A 54 -3.71 -3.15 8.43
CA TYR A 54 -3.94 -2.26 7.29
C TYR A 54 -5.42 -2.22 6.95
N ILE A 55 -5.82 -1.22 6.17
CA ILE A 55 -7.18 -1.12 5.64
C ILE A 55 -7.08 -1.62 4.20
N ASP A 56 -7.82 -2.68 3.88
CA ASP A 56 -7.94 -3.13 2.51
C ASP A 56 -8.81 -2.14 1.74
N ASN A 57 -8.27 -1.51 0.70
CA ASN A 57 -8.99 -0.52 -0.08
C ASN A 57 -10.11 -1.15 -0.94
N VAL A 58 -10.07 -2.46 -1.19
CA VAL A 58 -11.07 -3.14 -2.01
C VAL A 58 -12.32 -3.47 -1.18
N THR A 59 -12.12 -4.06 0.00
CA THR A 59 -13.23 -4.49 0.86
C THR A 59 -13.56 -3.49 1.97
N ASN A 60 -12.77 -2.43 2.11
CA ASN A 60 -12.82 -1.44 3.19
C ASN A 60 -12.75 -2.05 4.60
N ASN A 61 -12.19 -3.27 4.69
CA ASN A 61 -12.06 -4.01 5.94
C ASN A 61 -10.71 -3.76 6.62
N VAL A 62 -10.70 -3.84 7.95
CA VAL A 62 -9.48 -3.79 8.75
C VAL A 62 -8.88 -5.19 8.82
N ILE A 63 -7.71 -5.37 8.22
CA ILE A 63 -6.96 -6.63 8.26
C ILE A 63 -5.89 -6.55 9.35
N ILE A 64 -5.96 -7.47 10.31
CA ILE A 64 -5.00 -7.56 11.41
C ILE A 64 -3.86 -8.48 10.97
N VAL A 65 -2.66 -7.93 10.86
CA VAL A 65 -1.46 -8.67 10.42
C VAL A 65 -0.76 -9.30 11.61
N ASN A 66 -0.72 -8.59 12.74
CA ASN A 66 -0.07 -9.07 13.94
C ASN A 66 -0.73 -8.44 15.17
N GLN A 67 -0.82 -9.22 16.25
CA GLN A 67 -1.32 -8.76 17.53
C GLN A 67 -0.46 -9.36 18.65
N ILE A 68 0.29 -8.49 19.32
CA ILE A 68 1.21 -8.87 20.38
C ILE A 68 0.65 -8.36 21.70
N LYS A 69 0.50 -9.25 22.69
CA LYS A 69 0.16 -8.86 24.06
C LYS A 69 1.30 -8.00 24.62
N GLU A 70 0.99 -6.76 24.97
CA GLU A 70 1.97 -5.85 25.52
C GLU A 70 2.09 -6.15 27.02
N SER A 71 3.04 -7.00 27.40
CA SER A 71 3.44 -7.06 28.81
C SER A 71 3.99 -5.69 29.17
N ASN A 72 3.59 -5.11 30.31
CA ASN A 72 4.16 -3.87 30.86
C ASN A 72 5.67 -4.06 31.13
N LYS A 73 6.50 -4.07 30.08
CA LYS A 73 7.95 -3.95 30.21
C LYS A 73 8.18 -2.50 30.59
N LYS A 74 8.46 -2.27 31.88
CA LYS A 74 8.96 -0.99 32.37
C LYS A 74 10.05 -0.50 31.40
N PRO A 75 10.02 0.76 30.95
CA PRO A 75 11.06 1.27 30.08
C PRO A 75 12.40 1.04 30.76
N LYS A 76 13.32 0.34 30.10
CA LYS A 76 14.72 0.26 30.54
C LYS A 76 15.24 1.69 30.53
N HIS A 77 15.42 2.28 31.70
CA HIS A 77 16.16 3.54 31.84
C HIS A 77 17.54 3.30 31.25
N HIS A 78 17.74 3.80 30.02
CA HIS A 78 19.05 3.90 29.44
C HIS A 78 19.78 4.93 30.32
N LYS A 79 20.65 4.45 31.21
CA LYS A 79 21.55 5.34 31.97
C LYS A 79 22.37 6.09 30.93
N ASN A 80 22.02 7.35 30.68
CA ASN A 80 22.91 8.28 30.00
C ASN A 80 24.17 8.39 30.85
N LYS A 81 25.25 7.72 30.43
CA LYS A 81 26.59 8.02 30.94
C LYS A 81 26.96 9.39 30.36
N GLY A 82 26.57 10.45 31.07
CA GLY A 82 27.13 11.77 30.87
C GLY A 82 28.63 11.67 31.03
N LYS A 83 29.37 11.84 29.93
CA LYS A 83 30.81 12.06 29.98
C LYS A 83 31.02 13.41 30.66
N HIS A 84 31.43 13.40 31.92
CA HIS A 84 32.16 14.51 32.51
C HIS A 84 33.41 14.73 31.64
N LYS A 85 33.41 15.78 30.81
CA LYS A 85 34.64 16.41 30.38
C LYS A 85 34.79 17.64 31.25
N GLY A 86 35.65 17.54 32.26
CA GLY A 86 36.25 18.70 32.87
C GLY A 86 37.13 19.39 31.83
N ASN A 87 36.99 20.70 31.75
CA ASN A 87 38.10 21.65 31.64
C ASN A 87 37.58 23.01 32.11
#